data_AF-A0A381WQG2-F1
#
_entry.id   AF-A0A381WQG2-F1
#
_cell.length_a   1.000
_cell.length_b   1.000
_cell.length_c   1.000
_cell.angle_alpha   90.00
_cell.angle_beta   90.00
_cell.angle_gamma   90.00
#
_symmetry.space_group_name_H-M   'P 1'
#
loop_
_entity.id
_entity.type
_entity.pdbx_description
1 polymer ?
#
loop_
_entity_poly.entity_id
_entity_poly.type
_entity_poly.pdbx_seq_one_letter_code
_entity_poly.pdbx_strand_id
1 'polypeptide(L)'
;MGRKIVHVIGTGTIGEPLIGLLTDYKDQLGIDEITFHKNSALLGDYTKVLDLQHRGARLAVDKTKVDDFCALGMEPDFKTEEAIERATVIIDCTPKGIGHRNKEKYYSKFSDKVKGFLAQGSESDFGKKYAVGINDDALLPESDQFIQIVSCNTHNISCITKTIALDGVGSENFVAGKYVCIRRANDMHQEGGYIPSPQ
;
A
#
# COMPACT_ATOMS: atom_id res chain seq x y z
N MET A 1 -6.92 25.20 0.85
CA MET A 1 -6.58 23.82 1.27
C MET A 1 -5.71 23.22 0.19
N GLY A 2 -4.58 22.58 0.52
CA GLY A 2 -3.71 21.95 -0.49
C GLY A 2 -4.42 20.78 -1.18
N ARG A 3 -4.00 20.45 -2.41
CA ARG A 3 -4.53 19.32 -3.19
C ARG A 3 -4.23 18.00 -2.46
N LYS A 4 -5.22 17.15 -2.29
CA LYS A 4 -5.13 15.83 -1.65
C LYS A 4 -4.71 14.80 -2.68
N ILE A 5 -3.43 14.43 -2.66
CA ILE A 5 -2.84 13.48 -3.59
C ILE A 5 -2.46 12.21 -2.85
N VAL A 6 -2.93 11.06 -3.33
CA VAL A 6 -2.48 9.75 -2.84
C VAL A 6 -1.52 9.14 -3.85
N HIS A 7 -0.32 8.81 -3.41
CA HIS A 7 0.70 8.16 -4.22
C HIS A 7 0.90 6.70 -3.77
N VAL A 8 0.63 5.74 -4.66
CA VAL A 8 0.80 4.32 -4.36
C VAL A 8 2.08 3.79 -5.01
N ILE A 9 2.97 3.18 -4.23
CA ILE A 9 4.23 2.62 -4.75
C ILE A 9 4.10 1.11 -4.90
N GLY A 10 4.32 0.62 -6.12
CA GLY A 10 4.25 -0.79 -6.46
C GLY A 10 2.88 -1.18 -7.00
N THR A 11 2.88 -1.89 -8.13
CA THR A 11 1.69 -2.35 -8.86
C THR A 11 1.56 -3.88 -8.81
N GLY A 12 1.83 -4.45 -7.64
CA GLY A 12 1.71 -5.88 -7.37
C GLY A 12 0.31 -6.25 -6.85
N THR A 13 0.18 -7.42 -6.24
CA THR A 13 -1.06 -8.02 -5.73
C THR A 13 -1.96 -7.06 -4.93
N ILE A 14 -1.38 -6.18 -4.13
CA ILE A 14 -2.12 -5.21 -3.30
C ILE A 14 -2.22 -3.84 -4.00
N GLY A 15 -1.10 -3.36 -4.54
CA GLY A 15 -1.01 -2.01 -5.06
C GLY A 15 -1.90 -1.78 -6.28
N GLU A 16 -1.93 -2.69 -7.24
CA GLU A 16 -2.79 -2.58 -8.43
C GLU A 16 -4.28 -2.43 -8.08
N PRO A 17 -4.93 -3.36 -7.36
CA PRO A 17 -6.35 -3.23 -7.03
C PRO A 17 -6.62 -2.02 -6.13
N LEU A 18 -5.67 -1.65 -5.26
CA LEU A 18 -5.80 -0.44 -4.44
C LEU A 18 -5.80 0.83 -5.29
N ILE A 19 -4.92 0.96 -6.29
CA ILE A 19 -4.89 2.10 -7.21
C ILE A 19 -6.22 2.18 -7.96
N GLY A 20 -6.71 1.05 -8.50
CA GLY A 20 -8.00 1.00 -9.18
C GLY A 20 -9.14 1.47 -8.28
N LEU A 21 -9.26 0.89 -7.08
CA LEU A 21 -10.30 1.26 -6.10
C LEU A 21 -10.21 2.75 -5.71
N LEU A 22 -9.03 3.25 -5.38
CA LEU A 22 -8.86 4.65 -5.01
C LEU A 22 -9.21 5.59 -6.16
N THR A 23 -8.92 5.19 -7.39
CA THR A 23 -9.21 5.99 -8.59
C THR A 23 -10.70 6.04 -8.87
N ASP A 24 -11.37 4.88 -8.82
CA ASP A 24 -12.80 4.73 -9.09
C ASP A 24 -13.66 5.47 -8.04
N TYR A 25 -13.16 5.59 -6.80
CA TYR A 25 -13.89 6.19 -5.67
C TYR A 25 -13.31 7.53 -5.18
N LYS A 26 -12.35 8.13 -5.90
CA LYS A 26 -11.62 9.33 -5.43
C LYS A 26 -12.53 10.48 -5.02
N ASP A 27 -13.63 10.72 -5.75
CA ASP A 27 -14.55 11.83 -5.48
C ASP A 27 -15.32 11.60 -4.17
N GLN A 28 -15.74 10.35 -3.90
CA GLN A 28 -16.42 9.97 -2.66
C GLN A 28 -15.48 10.03 -1.45
N LEU A 29 -14.20 9.73 -1.67
CA LEU A 29 -13.15 9.82 -0.66
C LEU A 29 -12.61 11.24 -0.48
N GLY A 30 -13.01 12.19 -1.34
CA GLY A 30 -12.48 13.55 -1.37
C GLY A 30 -10.99 13.61 -1.66
N ILE A 31 -10.51 12.77 -2.59
CA ILE A 31 -9.12 12.72 -3.09
C ILE A 31 -9.08 13.36 -4.48
N ASP A 32 -8.15 14.29 -4.69
CA ASP A 32 -8.08 15.09 -5.91
C ASP A 32 -7.28 14.41 -7.04
N GLU A 33 -6.31 13.55 -6.68
CA GLU A 33 -5.44 12.87 -7.65
C GLU A 33 -4.89 11.56 -7.07
N ILE A 34 -4.90 10.52 -7.90
CA ILE A 34 -4.20 9.26 -7.64
C ILE A 34 -3.00 9.19 -8.56
N THR A 35 -1.81 9.01 -7.98
CA THR A 35 -0.59 8.73 -8.73
C THR A 35 -0.05 7.37 -8.30
N PHE A 36 0.65 6.67 -9.19
CA PHE A 36 1.24 5.38 -8.84
C PHE A 36 2.63 5.22 -9.42
N HIS A 37 3.53 4.60 -8.66
CA HIS A 37 4.88 4.31 -9.09
C HIS A 37 5.05 2.87 -9.53
N LYS A 38 5.63 2.67 -10.72
CA LYS A 38 6.01 1.36 -11.24
C LYS A 38 7.51 1.28 -11.48
N ASN A 39 8.14 0.25 -10.91
CA ASN A 39 9.60 0.13 -10.94
C ASN A 39 10.17 -0.33 -12.28
N SER A 40 9.48 -1.21 -13.02
CA SER A 40 10.04 -1.81 -14.25
C SER A 40 9.03 -1.72 -15.38
N ALA A 41 9.51 -1.34 -16.56
CA ALA A 41 8.77 -1.42 -17.82
C ALA A 41 8.72 -2.88 -18.27
N LEU A 42 7.55 -3.51 -18.17
CA LEU A 42 7.36 -4.92 -18.55
C LEU A 42 6.20 -4.99 -19.53
N LEU A 43 6.39 -5.67 -20.67
CA LEU A 43 5.35 -5.84 -21.67
C LEU A 43 4.11 -6.54 -21.10
N GLY A 44 4.29 -7.52 -20.22
CA GLY A 44 3.19 -8.21 -19.54
C GLY A 44 2.36 -7.33 -18.61
N ASP A 45 2.87 -6.15 -18.22
CA ASP A 45 2.14 -5.18 -17.39
C ASP A 45 1.51 -4.04 -18.20
N TYR A 46 1.69 -4.02 -19.53
CA TYR A 46 1.21 -2.94 -20.41
C TYR A 46 -0.29 -2.67 -20.25
N THR A 47 -1.10 -3.71 -20.36
CA THR A 47 -2.57 -3.59 -20.27
C THR A 47 -3.02 -3.09 -18.91
N LYS A 48 -2.37 -3.57 -17.83
CA LYS A 48 -2.62 -3.11 -16.47
C LYS A 48 -2.32 -1.62 -16.30
N VAL A 49 -1.15 -1.17 -16.77
CA VAL A 49 -0.75 0.24 -16.63
C VAL A 49 -1.71 1.14 -17.39
N LEU A 50 -2.06 0.77 -18.63
CA LEU A 50 -3.02 1.54 -19.42
C LEU A 50 -4.42 1.54 -18.81
N ASP A 51 -4.90 0.43 -18.26
CA ASP A 51 -6.20 0.39 -17.58
C ASP A 51 -6.23 1.38 -16.41
N LEU A 52 -5.19 1.41 -15.57
CA LEU A 52 -5.10 2.38 -14.46
C LEU A 52 -5.04 3.82 -14.99
N GLN A 53 -4.31 4.08 -16.07
CA GLN A 53 -4.26 5.41 -16.69
C GLN A 53 -5.60 5.84 -17.28
N HIS A 54 -6.33 4.93 -17.96
CA HIS A 54 -7.66 5.19 -18.49
C HIS A 54 -8.69 5.49 -17.40
N ARG A 55 -8.58 4.85 -16.22
CA ARG A 55 -9.39 5.20 -15.04
C ARG A 55 -9.05 6.58 -14.46
N GLY A 56 -7.89 7.14 -14.82
CA GLY A 56 -7.43 8.47 -14.42
C GLY A 56 -6.34 8.48 -13.36
N ALA A 57 -5.71 7.34 -13.07
CA ALA A 57 -4.51 7.29 -12.25
C ALA A 57 -3.29 7.72 -13.08
N ARG A 58 -2.31 8.38 -12.45
CA ARG A 58 -1.17 8.98 -13.17
C ARG A 58 0.12 8.23 -12.89
N LEU A 59 0.85 7.86 -13.94
CA LEU A 59 2.02 7.01 -13.84
C LEU A 59 3.25 7.81 -13.41
N ALA A 60 3.99 7.31 -12.44
CA ALA A 60 5.30 7.79 -12.05
C ALA A 60 6.36 6.69 -12.21
N VAL A 61 7.55 7.06 -12.68
CA VAL A 61 8.66 6.13 -12.87
C VAL A 61 10.00 6.75 -12.47
N ASP A 62 11.01 5.92 -12.29
CA ASP A 62 12.38 6.41 -12.09
C ASP A 62 12.84 7.23 -13.30
N LYS A 63 13.57 8.32 -13.04
CA LYS A 63 14.10 9.21 -14.09
C LYS A 63 14.88 8.46 -15.18
N THR A 64 15.57 7.37 -14.82
CA THR A 64 16.39 6.57 -15.73
C THR A 64 15.59 5.54 -16.54
N LYS A 65 14.28 5.42 -16.32
CA LYS A 65 13.41 4.40 -16.94
C LYS A 65 12.31 5.00 -17.81
N VAL A 66 12.23 6.32 -17.93
CA VAL A 66 11.18 7.01 -18.71
C VAL A 66 11.13 6.44 -20.14
N ASP A 67 12.28 6.38 -20.81
CA ASP A 67 12.37 5.91 -22.20
C ASP A 67 11.92 4.44 -22.34
N ASP A 68 12.23 3.57 -21.38
CA ASP A 68 11.81 2.16 -21.38
C ASP A 68 10.28 2.02 -21.32
N PHE A 69 9.62 2.90 -20.56
CA PHE A 69 8.16 2.91 -20.43
C PHE A 69 7.50 3.50 -21.67
N CYS A 70 8.00 4.63 -22.19
CA CYS A 70 7.52 5.24 -23.44
C CYS A 70 7.67 4.29 -24.64
N ALA A 71 8.75 3.51 -24.71
CA ALA A 71 8.95 2.50 -25.75
C ALA A 71 7.88 1.40 -25.77
N LEU A 72 7.22 1.17 -24.62
CA LEU A 72 6.08 0.26 -24.49
C LEU A 72 4.73 1.00 -24.56
N GLY A 73 4.70 2.30 -24.86
CA GLY A 73 3.49 3.11 -24.92
C GLY A 73 2.86 3.41 -23.55
N MET A 74 3.63 3.28 -22.47
CA MET A 74 3.19 3.64 -21.11
C MET A 74 3.79 5.00 -20.74
N GLU A 75 3.14 6.09 -21.14
CA GLU A 75 3.66 7.45 -20.93
C GLU A 75 3.60 7.87 -19.45
N PRO A 76 4.74 8.12 -18.77
CA PRO A 76 4.75 8.57 -17.39
C PRO A 76 4.42 10.06 -17.27
N ASP A 77 3.58 10.42 -16.30
CA ASP A 77 3.30 11.82 -15.94
C ASP A 77 4.42 12.43 -15.09
N PHE A 78 5.08 11.62 -14.27
CA PHE A 78 5.96 12.09 -13.21
C PHE A 78 7.22 11.25 -13.04
N LYS A 79 8.23 11.87 -12.44
CA LYS A 79 9.39 11.16 -11.89
C LYS A 79 9.12 10.78 -10.43
N THR A 80 9.80 9.74 -9.93
CA THR A 80 9.65 9.23 -8.56
C THR A 80 9.66 10.33 -7.49
N GLU A 81 10.70 11.17 -7.45
CA GLU A 81 10.81 12.21 -6.42
C GLU A 81 9.75 13.30 -6.54
N GLU A 82 9.35 13.65 -7.77
CA GLU A 82 8.29 14.64 -8.03
C GLU A 82 6.92 14.11 -7.55
N ALA A 83 6.62 12.84 -7.81
CA ALA A 83 5.39 12.21 -7.35
C ALA A 83 5.33 12.12 -5.82
N ILE A 84 6.46 11.80 -5.17
CA ILE A 84 6.60 11.74 -3.71
C ILE A 84 6.42 13.14 -3.09
N GLU A 85 7.11 14.15 -3.61
CA GLU A 85 7.08 15.52 -3.08
C GLU A 85 5.68 16.14 -3.11
N ARG A 86 4.90 15.83 -4.15
CA ARG A 86 3.53 16.33 -4.33
C ARG A 86 2.49 15.56 -3.53
N ALA A 87 2.82 14.36 -3.05
CA ALA A 87 1.87 13.49 -2.38
C ALA A 87 1.45 14.06 -1.01
N THR A 88 0.16 13.95 -0.69
CA THR A 88 -0.32 14.14 0.68
C THR A 88 -0.08 12.89 1.50
N VAL A 89 -0.34 11.72 0.93
CA VAL A 89 -0.12 10.41 1.55
C VAL A 89 0.55 9.47 0.56
N ILE A 90 1.50 8.68 1.05
CA ILE A 90 2.15 7.62 0.30
C ILE A 90 1.75 6.27 0.86
N ILE A 91 1.41 5.34 -0.03
CA ILE A 91 1.09 3.95 0.32
C ILE A 91 2.10 3.05 -0.38
N ASP A 92 3.06 2.54 0.38
CA ASP A 92 4.07 1.60 -0.11
C ASP A 92 3.51 0.17 -0.08
N CYS A 93 3.30 -0.36 -1.29
CA CYS A 93 2.85 -1.73 -1.56
C CYS A 93 3.97 -2.60 -2.16
N THR A 94 5.22 -2.24 -1.92
CA THR A 94 6.39 -2.96 -2.44
C THR A 94 6.71 -4.22 -1.61
N PRO A 95 7.46 -5.19 -2.19
CA PRO A 95 7.86 -6.38 -1.46
C PRO A 95 8.65 -6.11 -0.19
N LYS A 96 8.71 -7.12 0.69
CA LYS A 96 9.37 -7.03 1.99
C LYS A 96 10.79 -6.44 1.91
N GLY A 97 11.06 -5.44 2.75
CA GLY A 97 12.33 -4.74 2.92
C GLY A 97 12.52 -3.56 1.96
N ILE A 98 11.66 -3.40 0.94
CA ILE A 98 11.78 -2.28 -0.01
C ILE A 98 11.18 -1.00 0.60
N GLY A 99 10.12 -1.11 1.40
CA GLY A 99 9.53 0.03 2.12
C GLY A 99 10.53 0.74 3.04
N HIS A 100 11.33 -0.02 3.81
CA HIS A 100 12.43 0.54 4.61
C HIS A 100 13.49 1.26 3.76
N ARG A 101 13.89 0.67 2.62
CA ARG A 101 14.84 1.31 1.70
C ARG A 101 14.26 2.61 1.12
N ASN A 102 12.98 2.62 0.77
CA ASN A 102 12.29 3.82 0.29
C ASN A 102 12.20 4.88 1.40
N LYS A 103 12.02 4.45 2.66
CA LYS A 103 12.01 5.34 3.82
C LYS A 103 13.32 6.08 4.01
N GLU A 104 14.44 5.36 3.94
CA GLU A 104 15.79 5.92 4.02
C GLU A 104 16.12 6.79 2.79
N LYS A 105 15.81 6.29 1.59
CA LYS A 105 16.21 6.93 0.34
C LYS A 105 15.37 8.15 -0.01
N TYR A 106 14.07 8.11 0.27
CA TYR A 106 13.10 9.11 -0.18
C TYR A 106 12.28 9.70 0.97
N TYR A 107 11.51 8.88 1.71
CA TYR A 107 10.43 9.42 2.56
C TYR A 107 10.92 10.36 3.65
N SER A 108 12.05 10.03 4.27
CA SER A 108 12.63 10.88 5.33
C SER A 108 13.04 12.27 4.84
N LYS A 109 13.29 12.44 3.53
CA LYS A 109 13.61 13.74 2.90
C LYS A 109 12.39 14.61 2.64
N PHE A 110 11.20 14.03 2.66
CA PHE A 110 9.93 14.70 2.34
C PHE A 110 8.95 14.66 3.52
N SER A 111 9.44 14.38 4.73
CA SER A 111 8.64 14.32 5.96
C SER A 111 8.11 15.70 6.40
N ASP A 112 8.64 16.78 5.86
CA ASP A 112 8.09 18.13 6.04
C ASP A 112 6.89 18.41 5.12
N LYS A 113 6.70 17.61 4.06
CA LYS A 113 5.70 17.84 2.99
C LYS A 113 4.58 16.81 2.97
N VAL A 114 4.92 15.54 3.16
CA VAL A 114 3.98 14.42 3.10
C VAL A 114 3.39 14.16 4.48
N LYS A 115 2.07 14.07 4.59
CA LYS A 115 1.39 13.88 5.89
C LYS A 115 1.51 12.47 6.44
N GLY A 116 1.58 11.47 5.58
CA GLY A 116 1.63 10.07 6.00
C GLY A 116 2.32 9.17 4.99
N PHE A 117 3.15 8.27 5.50
CA PHE A 117 3.76 7.16 4.78
C PHE A 117 3.22 5.87 5.39
N LEU A 118 2.54 5.08 4.57
CA LEU A 118 1.94 3.81 4.96
C LEU A 118 2.77 2.69 4.31
N ALA A 119 3.04 1.62 5.05
CA ALA A 119 3.64 0.42 4.50
C ALA A 119 2.89 -0.84 4.92
N GLN A 120 3.08 -1.91 4.15
CA GLN A 120 2.41 -3.18 4.36
C GLN A 120 2.90 -3.90 5.62
N GLY A 121 2.12 -4.90 6.06
CA GLY A 121 2.39 -5.64 7.29
C GLY A 121 3.69 -6.43 7.31
N SER A 122 4.31 -6.66 6.15
CA SER A 122 5.64 -7.26 6.03
C SER A 122 6.78 -6.34 6.46
N GLU A 123 6.57 -5.02 6.47
CA GLU A 123 7.54 -4.03 6.89
C GLU A 123 7.50 -3.82 8.41
N SER A 124 7.92 -4.83 9.18
CA SER A 124 8.06 -4.71 10.64
C SER A 124 8.89 -3.47 11.00
N ASP A 125 8.40 -2.74 12.00
CA ASP A 125 9.05 -1.54 12.56
C ASP A 125 9.15 -0.37 11.57
N PHE A 126 8.36 -0.38 10.49
CA PHE A 126 8.24 0.77 9.58
C PHE A 126 7.67 2.00 10.28
N GLY A 127 6.73 1.81 11.22
CA GLY A 127 6.04 2.87 11.92
C GLY A 127 5.03 2.34 12.93
N LYS A 128 4.12 3.20 13.39
CA LYS A 128 3.06 2.81 14.33
C LYS A 128 2.15 1.77 13.66
N LYS A 129 1.91 0.65 14.34
CA LYS A 129 1.04 -0.42 13.83
C LYS A 129 -0.42 0.03 13.86
N TYR A 130 -1.10 -0.11 12.74
CA TYR A 130 -2.49 0.29 12.58
C TYR A 130 -3.33 -0.82 11.94
N ALA A 131 -4.51 -1.03 12.51
CA ALA A 131 -5.55 -1.93 12.06
C ALA A 131 -6.90 -1.22 12.22
N VAL A 132 -7.47 -0.80 11.08
CA VAL A 132 -8.79 -0.14 11.05
C VAL A 132 -9.84 -0.97 11.80
N GLY A 133 -10.65 -0.31 12.62
CA GLY A 133 -11.68 -0.97 13.41
C GLY A 133 -11.15 -1.76 14.61
N ILE A 134 -9.84 -1.84 14.83
CA ILE A 134 -9.22 -2.53 15.97
C ILE A 134 -8.62 -1.52 16.95
N ASN A 135 -7.70 -0.68 16.47
CA ASN A 135 -6.97 0.29 17.31
C ASN A 135 -7.04 1.71 16.74
N ASP A 136 -8.24 2.12 16.31
CA ASP A 136 -8.46 3.45 15.69
C ASP A 136 -7.98 4.59 16.59
N ASP A 137 -8.27 4.52 17.88
CA ASP A 137 -7.89 5.53 18.88
C ASP A 137 -6.37 5.64 19.08
N ALA A 138 -5.59 4.65 18.63
CA ALA A 138 -4.13 4.69 18.74
C ALA A 138 -3.49 5.58 17.67
N LEU A 139 -4.21 5.85 16.57
CA LEU A 139 -3.73 6.72 15.49
C LEU A 139 -3.96 8.18 15.88
N LEU A 140 -2.88 8.95 15.84
CA LEU A 140 -2.84 10.40 16.09
C LEU A 140 -2.50 11.09 14.76
N PRO A 141 -3.49 11.48 13.94
CA PRO A 141 -3.26 11.96 12.57
C PRO A 141 -2.30 13.15 12.46
N GLU A 142 -2.18 13.96 13.51
CA GLU A 142 -1.34 15.16 13.54
C GLU A 142 0.14 14.86 13.89
N SER A 143 0.44 13.68 14.44
CA SER A 143 1.81 13.32 14.87
C SER A 143 2.32 12.03 14.26
N ASP A 144 1.44 11.09 13.93
CA ASP A 144 1.82 9.80 13.36
C ASP A 144 2.00 9.89 11.86
N GLN A 145 3.25 9.95 11.45
CA GLN A 145 3.59 10.09 10.03
C GLN A 145 3.94 8.76 9.38
N PHE A 146 4.59 7.84 10.10
CA PHE A 146 4.93 6.52 9.57
C PHE A 146 4.00 5.48 10.18
N ILE A 147 3.25 4.79 9.34
CA ILE A 147 2.20 3.86 9.74
C ILE A 147 2.46 2.51 9.09
N GLN A 148 2.51 1.45 9.89
CA GLN A 148 2.57 0.08 9.43
C GLN A 148 1.16 -0.50 9.45
N ILE A 149 0.55 -0.70 8.28
CA ILE A 149 -0.71 -1.44 8.17
C ILE A 149 -0.41 -2.89 8.49
N VAL A 150 -1.06 -3.46 9.51
CA VAL A 150 -0.73 -4.82 9.94
C VAL A 150 -1.03 -5.87 8.86
N SER A 151 -0.42 -7.05 8.97
CA SER A 151 -0.62 -8.13 7.98
C SER A 151 -2.07 -8.62 7.96
N CYS A 152 -2.49 -9.25 6.85
CA CYS A 152 -3.82 -9.85 6.72
C CYS A 152 -4.15 -10.82 7.87
N ASN A 153 -3.20 -11.66 8.27
CA ASN A 153 -3.39 -12.61 9.39
C ASN A 153 -3.49 -11.88 10.72
N THR A 154 -2.64 -10.87 10.96
CA THR A 154 -2.70 -10.05 12.18
C THR A 154 -4.05 -9.35 12.27
N HIS A 155 -4.51 -8.72 11.19
CA HIS A 155 -5.79 -8.03 11.14
C HIS A 155 -6.95 -9.00 11.43
N ASN A 156 -7.00 -10.15 10.75
CA ASN A 156 -8.05 -11.15 10.93
C ASN A 156 -8.10 -11.71 12.36
N ILE A 157 -6.94 -12.07 12.94
CA ILE A 157 -6.88 -12.56 14.31
C ILE A 157 -7.35 -11.47 15.28
N SER A 158 -6.92 -10.22 15.07
CA SER A 158 -7.37 -9.09 15.89
C SER A 158 -8.87 -8.87 15.81
N CYS A 159 -9.50 -9.00 14.63
CA CYS A 159 -10.96 -8.92 14.49
C CYS A 159 -11.65 -10.00 15.32
N ILE A 160 -11.22 -11.27 15.19
CA ILE A 160 -11.82 -12.39 15.95
C ILE A 160 -11.69 -12.16 17.46
N THR A 161 -10.49 -11.76 17.92
CA THR A 161 -10.24 -11.47 19.33
C THR A 161 -11.13 -10.33 19.83
N LYS A 162 -11.21 -9.23 19.06
CA LYS A 162 -12.02 -8.06 19.42
C LYS A 162 -13.48 -8.45 19.56
N THR A 163 -14.04 -9.10 18.55
CA THR A 163 -15.46 -9.48 18.52
C THR A 163 -15.83 -10.46 19.63
N ILE A 164 -14.99 -11.46 19.93
CA ILE A 164 -15.33 -12.50 20.91
C ILE A 164 -15.01 -12.08 22.34
N ALA A 165 -13.91 -11.36 22.55
CA ALA A 165 -13.33 -11.18 23.88
C ALA A 165 -13.30 -9.73 24.37
N LEU A 166 -13.41 -8.72 23.51
CA LEU A 166 -13.21 -7.32 23.92
C LEU A 166 -14.47 -6.46 23.79
N ASP A 167 -15.27 -6.66 22.74
CA ASP A 167 -16.42 -5.82 22.44
C ASP A 167 -17.49 -5.90 23.55
N GLY A 168 -17.79 -4.75 24.16
CA GLY A 168 -18.81 -4.62 25.21
C GLY A 168 -18.40 -5.11 26.60
N VAL A 169 -17.21 -5.71 26.75
CA VAL A 169 -16.75 -6.32 28.01
C VAL A 169 -15.36 -5.89 28.45
N GLY A 170 -14.56 -5.25 27.58
CA GLY A 170 -13.25 -4.70 27.93
C GLY A 170 -12.08 -5.69 27.80
N SER A 171 -10.85 -5.17 27.87
CA SER A 171 -9.62 -5.93 27.66
C SER A 171 -9.29 -6.94 28.74
N GLU A 172 -9.79 -6.72 29.95
CA GLU A 172 -9.68 -7.59 31.11
C GLU A 172 -10.30 -8.97 30.89
N ASN A 173 -11.27 -9.07 29.98
CA ASN A 173 -11.93 -10.33 29.64
C ASN A 173 -11.03 -11.24 28.76
N PHE A 174 -10.00 -10.68 28.13
CA PHE A 174 -9.09 -11.45 27.29
C PHE A 174 -7.88 -11.97 28.07
N VAL A 175 -8.01 -13.17 28.65
CA VAL A 175 -6.94 -13.80 29.42
C VAL A 175 -5.87 -14.44 28.52
N ALA A 176 -6.28 -15.20 27.49
CA ALA A 176 -5.38 -15.84 26.54
C ALA A 176 -6.10 -16.21 25.25
N GLY A 177 -5.35 -16.24 24.13
CA GLY A 177 -5.82 -16.76 22.84
C GLY A 177 -4.78 -17.67 22.20
N LYS A 178 -5.22 -18.82 21.67
CA LYS A 178 -4.39 -19.75 20.91
C LYS A 178 -4.95 -19.86 19.50
N TYR A 179 -4.16 -19.47 18.51
CA TYR A 179 -4.56 -19.44 17.12
C TYR A 179 -3.64 -20.34 16.29
N VAL A 180 -4.23 -21.12 15.40
CA VAL A 180 -3.50 -21.88 14.38
C VAL A 180 -3.83 -21.24 13.03
N CYS A 181 -2.84 -20.63 12.39
CA CYS A 181 -3.00 -19.97 11.10
C CYS A 181 -2.50 -20.89 9.97
N ILE A 182 -3.44 -21.51 9.26
CA ILE A 182 -3.14 -22.30 8.07
C ILE A 182 -3.09 -21.35 6.88
N ARG A 183 -1.89 -21.14 6.33
CA ARG A 183 -1.65 -20.16 5.26
C ARG A 183 -1.65 -20.85 3.90
N ARG A 184 -2.24 -20.18 2.90
CA ARG A 184 -2.05 -20.55 1.49
C ARG A 184 -0.56 -20.48 1.10
N ALA A 185 -0.16 -21.29 0.14
CA ALA A 185 1.21 -21.27 -0.39
C ALA A 185 1.50 -20.00 -1.20
N ASN A 186 0.69 -19.71 -2.23
CA ASN A 186 0.85 -18.57 -3.14
C ASN A 186 -0.50 -17.95 -3.49
N ASP A 187 -0.49 -16.75 -4.09
CA ASP A 187 -1.70 -16.15 -4.68
C ASP A 187 -2.00 -16.77 -6.04
N MET A 188 -3.27 -16.76 -6.48
CA MET A 188 -3.68 -17.42 -7.73
C MET A 188 -2.95 -16.91 -8.99
N HIS A 189 -2.47 -15.67 -8.97
CA HIS A 189 -1.77 -15.03 -10.11
C HIS A 189 -0.24 -15.12 -10.00
N GLN A 190 0.30 -15.76 -8.96
CA GLN A 190 1.74 -15.96 -8.81
C GLN A 190 2.14 -17.27 -9.51
N GLU A 191 2.90 -17.16 -10.60
CA GLU A 191 3.41 -18.32 -11.36
C GLU A 191 4.53 -19.08 -10.61
N GLY A 192 5.18 -18.43 -9.63
CA GLY A 192 6.28 -19.00 -8.86
C GLY A 192 5.84 -19.60 -7.52
N GLY A 193 6.19 -20.86 -7.27
CA GLY A 193 6.02 -21.56 -5.99
C GLY A 193 5.23 -22.87 -6.10
N TYR A 194 4.94 -23.50 -4.96
CA TYR A 194 4.17 -24.74 -4.88
C TYR A 194 2.77 -24.57 -5.51
N ILE A 195 2.49 -25.34 -6.57
CA ILE A 195 1.17 -25.46 -7.19
C ILE A 195 0.48 -26.67 -6.55
N PRO A 196 -0.56 -26.48 -5.72
CA PRO A 196 -1.37 -27.58 -5.21
C PRO A 196 -2.35 -28.04 -6.30
N SER A 197 -1.85 -28.49 -7.44
CA SER A 197 -2.64 -29.29 -8.38
C SER A 197 -2.39 -30.76 -8.05
N PRO A 198 -3.43 -31.61 -8.02
CA PRO A 198 -3.20 -33.03 -8.20
C PRO A 198 -2.42 -33.24 -9.51
N GLN A 199 -1.43 -34.14 -9.48
CA GLN A 199 -0.92 -34.75 -10.71
C GLN A 199 -1.96 -35.73 -11.25
#